data_AF-A0A1Q7N9V1-F1
#
_entry.id   AF-A0A1Q7N9V1-F1
#
_cell.length_a   1.000
_cell.length_b   1.000
_cell.length_c   1.000
_cell.angle_alpha   90.00
_cell.angle_beta   90.00
_cell.angle_gamma   90.00
#
_symmetry.space_group_name_H-M   'P 1'
#
loop_
_entity.id
_entity.type
_entity.pdbx_description
1 polymer ?
#
loop_
_entity_poly.entity_id
_entity_poly.type
_entity_poly.pdbx_seq_one_letter_code
_entity_poly.pdbx_strand_id
1 'polypeptide(L)'
;MFDKLRNAFSSAVKSLGEKELKEKDIDEVLSELEVALLESDVATEVIDMLKDDLKKQLVGATVQKDKISYIVKQNLRQSISSMFDAAGEIDILSNIEMKREKGEPYIVSFMGINGTGKTTTIAKFANFLREHKFSAVIAAADTYRAGAIEQISEHASRLNIKIIAQNYGSDPAAVARDAVLYAKSHRVDCVLIDTAGRMQTSKNLMDQISKINKVVNPDLKLFVGDALAGNDTVSQAREFFNYTKFDGAILTKSDADARGGAAISIVKVTSRPILYLGVGQEYKDLKPFDKDSFLEMIFGPQQTSPEMMIQSKEKSQERTEQKETLEEKVIVAEQSGKKIPEPKLGSRDESKPDDTTQQEVKQEIKQEINQEKKPESKQTPEEEEDPFSGIATNDIEKYSDLFDVPPPENDNEARRLAASIRKWISDGRPKPKETTVEEEAEEKEEMTVSEDEKPKKKRSLFGWGKK
;
A
#
# COMPACT_ATOMS: atom_id res chain seq x y z
N MET A 1 12.55 15.74 9.18
CA MET A 1 11.73 14.97 8.21
C MET A 1 12.39 15.09 6.85
N PHE A 2 12.63 13.97 6.16
CA PHE A 2 13.26 13.87 4.83
C PHE A 2 14.67 14.48 4.70
N ASP A 3 15.37 14.68 5.81
CA ASP A 3 16.66 15.38 5.85
C ASP A 3 17.76 14.67 5.04
N LYS A 4 17.77 13.33 4.97
CA LYS A 4 18.70 12.60 4.08
C LYS A 4 18.45 12.91 2.61
N LEU A 5 17.22 12.81 2.14
CA LEU A 5 16.84 13.04 0.75
C LEU A 5 17.08 14.49 0.31
N ARG A 6 16.80 15.47 1.18
CA ARG A 6 17.20 16.87 0.98
C ARG A 6 18.71 16.99 0.81
N ASN A 7 19.50 16.34 1.68
CA ASN A 7 20.96 16.42 1.62
C ASN A 7 21.53 15.72 0.37
N ALA A 8 20.93 14.62 -0.09
CA ALA A 8 21.31 13.92 -1.32
C ALA A 8 21.16 14.85 -2.55
N PHE A 9 19.98 15.44 -2.74
CA PHE A 9 19.75 16.36 -3.86
C PHE A 9 20.59 17.64 -3.73
N SER A 10 20.71 18.21 -2.52
CA SER A 10 21.54 19.41 -2.27
C SER A 10 23.01 19.18 -2.64
N SER A 11 23.55 18.00 -2.30
CA SER A 11 24.94 17.64 -2.62
C SER A 11 25.15 17.49 -4.13
N ALA A 12 24.27 16.75 -4.83
CA ALA A 12 24.38 16.60 -6.28
C ALA A 12 24.22 17.94 -7.04
N VAL A 13 23.29 18.80 -6.59
CA VAL A 13 23.11 20.18 -7.10
C VAL A 13 24.38 21.02 -6.93
N LYS A 14 25.14 20.83 -5.84
CA LYS A 14 26.42 21.50 -5.62
C LYS A 14 27.53 20.90 -6.49
N SER A 15 27.74 19.59 -6.44
CA SER A 15 28.80 18.88 -7.18
C SER A 15 28.72 19.11 -8.70
N LEU A 16 27.51 19.18 -9.28
CA LEU A 16 27.30 19.50 -10.70
C LEU A 16 27.54 20.98 -11.06
N GLY A 17 27.46 21.91 -10.09
CA GLY A 17 27.72 23.34 -10.32
C GLY A 17 29.19 23.73 -10.21
N GLU A 18 29.98 23.00 -9.43
CA GLU A 18 31.40 23.32 -9.18
C GLU A 18 32.36 22.69 -10.22
N LYS A 19 31.97 21.60 -10.87
CA LYS A 19 32.75 20.93 -11.94
C LYS A 19 32.53 21.56 -13.32
N GLU A 20 33.39 21.22 -14.28
CA GLU A 20 33.09 21.43 -15.70
C GLU A 20 32.28 20.26 -16.24
N LEU A 21 31.24 20.54 -17.04
CA LEU A 21 30.35 19.52 -17.60
C LEU A 21 31.02 18.77 -18.76
N LYS A 22 32.01 17.92 -18.45
CA LYS A 22 32.45 16.83 -19.32
C LYS A 22 31.66 15.58 -18.94
N GLU A 23 31.38 14.71 -19.91
CA GLU A 23 30.51 13.55 -19.68
C GLU A 23 30.96 12.65 -18.51
N LYS A 24 32.27 12.41 -18.38
CA LYS A 24 32.85 11.66 -17.26
C LYS A 24 32.62 12.35 -15.90
N ASP A 25 32.71 13.68 -15.86
CA ASP A 25 32.55 14.46 -14.63
C ASP A 25 31.06 14.50 -14.20
N ILE A 26 30.13 14.33 -15.15
CA ILE A 26 28.69 14.13 -14.90
C ILE A 26 28.44 12.72 -14.36
N ASP A 27 28.95 11.67 -15.00
CA ASP A 27 28.70 10.27 -14.61
C ASP A 27 29.24 9.96 -13.20
N GLU A 28 30.34 10.58 -12.78
CA GLU A 28 30.84 10.51 -11.40
C GLU A 28 29.81 11.06 -10.39
N VAL A 29 29.24 12.24 -10.64
CA VAL A 29 28.27 12.86 -9.71
C VAL A 29 26.89 12.19 -9.78
N LEU A 30 26.50 11.61 -10.92
CA LEU A 30 25.30 10.77 -11.00
C LEU A 30 25.47 9.47 -10.18
N SER A 31 26.70 8.97 -10.03
CA SER A 31 27.02 7.83 -9.16
C SER A 31 27.04 8.23 -7.67
N GLU A 32 27.55 9.43 -7.34
CA GLU A 32 27.43 10.01 -5.97
C GLU A 32 25.95 10.18 -5.57
N LEU A 33 25.12 10.69 -6.48
CA LEU A 33 23.68 10.87 -6.28
C LEU A 33 22.95 9.53 -6.08
N GLU A 34 23.28 8.51 -6.88
CA GLU A 34 22.73 7.16 -6.74
C GLU A 34 22.92 6.59 -5.32
N VAL A 35 24.16 6.62 -4.81
CA VAL A 35 24.47 6.14 -3.46
C VAL A 35 23.68 6.93 -2.40
N ALA A 36 23.63 8.26 -2.53
CA ALA A 36 22.90 9.12 -1.58
C ALA A 36 21.37 8.92 -1.62
N LEU A 37 20.80 8.56 -2.76
CA LEU A 37 19.37 8.22 -2.90
C LEU A 37 19.07 6.81 -2.38
N LEU A 38 19.92 5.82 -2.64
CA LEU A 38 19.82 4.47 -2.04
C LEU A 38 19.86 4.54 -0.50
N GLU A 39 20.76 5.36 0.05
CA GLU A 39 20.84 5.66 1.48
C GLU A 39 19.61 6.36 2.08
N SER A 40 18.73 6.90 1.21
CA SER A 40 17.51 7.63 1.56
C SER A 40 16.23 6.79 1.30
N ASP A 41 16.37 5.48 1.11
CA ASP A 41 15.32 4.52 0.76
C ASP A 41 14.51 4.91 -0.49
N VAL A 42 15.23 5.39 -1.51
CA VAL A 42 14.68 5.61 -2.84
C VAL A 42 14.88 4.35 -3.68
N ALA A 43 13.81 3.84 -4.27
CA ALA A 43 13.86 2.65 -5.12
C ALA A 43 14.62 2.91 -6.43
N THR A 44 15.33 1.88 -6.92
CA THR A 44 16.21 1.99 -8.08
C THR A 44 15.51 2.56 -9.32
N GLU A 45 14.24 2.23 -9.57
CA GLU A 45 13.52 2.76 -10.76
C GLU A 45 13.18 4.26 -10.66
N VAL A 46 13.25 4.86 -9.47
CA VAL A 46 13.24 6.32 -9.30
C VAL A 46 14.64 6.89 -9.58
N ILE A 47 15.69 6.25 -9.05
CA ILE A 47 17.08 6.69 -9.20
C ILE A 47 17.49 6.70 -10.66
N ASP A 48 17.23 5.59 -11.38
CA ASP A 48 17.52 5.46 -12.81
C ASP A 48 16.80 6.52 -13.61
N MET A 49 15.49 6.74 -13.37
CA MET A 49 14.71 7.81 -14.01
C MET A 49 15.35 9.19 -13.81
N LEU A 50 15.76 9.54 -12.58
CA LEU A 50 16.35 10.84 -12.27
C LEU A 50 17.75 11.00 -12.89
N LYS A 51 18.56 9.93 -12.93
CA LYS A 51 19.86 9.91 -13.64
C LYS A 51 19.69 10.09 -15.14
N ASP A 52 18.72 9.39 -15.72
CA ASP A 52 18.40 9.45 -17.15
C ASP A 52 17.93 10.85 -17.57
N ASP A 53 17.02 11.46 -16.80
CA ASP A 53 16.51 12.80 -17.06
C ASP A 53 17.62 13.86 -16.92
N LEU A 54 18.45 13.78 -15.88
CA LEU A 54 19.61 14.65 -15.71
C LEU A 54 20.62 14.48 -16.84
N LYS A 55 20.99 13.25 -17.22
CA LYS A 55 21.98 13.01 -18.29
C LYS A 55 21.49 13.56 -19.63
N LYS A 56 20.19 13.39 -19.94
CA LYS A 56 19.55 13.97 -21.14
C LYS A 56 19.55 15.51 -21.14
N GLN A 57 19.48 16.17 -19.99
CA GLN A 57 19.51 17.65 -19.91
C GLN A 57 20.92 18.25 -19.82
N LEU A 58 21.91 17.51 -19.30
CA LEU A 58 23.27 18.04 -19.07
C LEU A 58 24.24 17.75 -20.22
N VAL A 59 24.09 16.62 -20.91
CA VAL A 59 24.97 16.26 -22.04
C VAL A 59 24.75 17.22 -23.22
N GLY A 60 25.78 17.97 -23.59
CA GLY A 60 25.75 18.97 -24.66
C GLY A 60 25.23 20.36 -24.26
N ALA A 61 24.77 20.54 -23.02
CA ALA A 61 24.21 21.82 -22.56
C ALA A 61 25.31 22.85 -22.28
N THR A 62 25.41 23.89 -23.12
CA THR A 62 26.39 24.98 -22.96
C THR A 62 25.86 26.03 -21.97
N VAL A 63 25.90 25.71 -20.68
CA VAL A 63 25.37 26.54 -19.57
C VAL A 63 26.51 27.31 -18.88
N GLN A 64 26.26 28.55 -18.46
CA GLN A 64 27.19 29.30 -17.59
C GLN A 64 27.24 28.65 -16.20
N LYS A 65 28.43 28.54 -15.59
CA LYS A 65 28.64 27.70 -14.38
C LYS A 65 27.73 28.09 -13.20
N ASP A 66 27.45 29.38 -13.04
CA ASP A 66 26.53 29.95 -12.05
C ASP A 66 25.06 29.49 -12.21
N LYS A 67 24.62 29.18 -13.44
CA LYS A 67 23.25 28.71 -13.72
C LYS A 67 23.08 27.19 -13.67
N ILE A 68 24.15 26.38 -13.62
CA ILE A 68 24.05 24.91 -13.66
C ILE A 68 23.27 24.36 -12.45
N SER A 69 23.67 24.71 -11.22
CA SER A 69 22.99 24.25 -10.00
C SER A 69 21.50 24.61 -9.98
N TYR A 70 21.13 25.75 -10.56
CA TYR A 70 19.72 26.11 -10.72
C TYR A 70 18.98 25.15 -11.66
N ILE A 71 19.53 24.88 -12.85
CA ILE A 71 18.92 23.97 -13.83
C ILE A 71 18.81 22.54 -13.27
N VAL A 72 19.87 22.01 -12.66
CA VAL A 72 19.87 20.68 -12.01
C VAL A 72 18.77 20.58 -10.96
N LYS A 73 18.66 21.59 -10.09
CA LYS A 73 17.63 21.65 -9.04
C LYS A 73 16.21 21.69 -9.63
N GLN A 74 16.00 22.51 -10.67
CA GLN A 74 14.69 22.61 -11.33
C GLN A 74 14.32 21.33 -12.08
N ASN A 75 15.27 20.68 -12.76
CA ASN A 75 15.03 19.37 -13.39
C ASN A 75 14.61 18.32 -12.36
N LEU A 76 15.37 18.14 -11.28
CA LEU A 76 15.05 17.19 -10.22
C LEU A 76 13.68 17.47 -9.58
N ARG A 77 13.35 18.73 -9.28
CA ARG A 77 12.00 19.10 -8.80
C ARG A 77 10.93 18.76 -9.84
N GLN A 78 11.16 19.05 -11.12
CA GLN A 78 10.18 18.86 -12.18
C GLN A 78 9.95 17.37 -12.49
N SER A 79 10.98 16.52 -12.55
CA SER A 79 10.78 15.08 -12.78
C SER A 79 9.99 14.43 -11.64
N ILE A 80 10.23 14.84 -10.38
CA ILE A 80 9.46 14.34 -9.24
C ILE A 80 8.03 14.92 -9.24
N SER A 81 7.85 16.22 -9.53
CA SER A 81 6.51 16.83 -9.67
C SER A 81 5.68 16.11 -10.73
N SER A 82 6.22 15.99 -11.95
CA SER A 82 5.54 15.32 -13.08
C SER A 82 5.16 13.88 -12.77
N MET A 83 5.91 13.20 -11.90
CA MET A 83 5.59 11.84 -11.43
C MET A 83 4.42 11.83 -10.42
N PHE A 84 4.31 12.82 -9.52
CA PHE A 84 3.11 13.00 -8.70
C PHE A 84 1.91 13.42 -9.56
N ASP A 85 2.09 14.35 -10.49
CA ASP A 85 1.03 14.82 -11.40
C ASP A 85 0.48 13.67 -12.27
N ALA A 86 1.36 12.78 -12.76
CA ALA A 86 0.99 11.60 -13.55
C ALA A 86 0.28 10.49 -12.73
N ALA A 87 0.35 10.52 -11.39
CA ALA A 87 -0.41 9.62 -10.53
C ALA A 87 -1.86 10.09 -10.32
N GLY A 88 -2.15 11.37 -10.59
CA GLY A 88 -3.47 11.96 -10.44
C GLY A 88 -3.86 12.29 -9.00
N GLU A 89 -5.05 12.84 -8.82
CA GLU A 89 -5.57 13.33 -7.54
C GLU A 89 -6.96 12.72 -7.27
N ILE A 90 -7.32 12.49 -6.00
CA ILE A 90 -8.59 11.88 -5.59
C ILE A 90 -9.26 12.75 -4.52
N ASP A 91 -10.27 13.53 -4.91
CA ASP A 91 -11.13 14.22 -3.95
C ASP A 91 -12.12 13.24 -3.31
N ILE A 92 -11.73 12.71 -2.16
CA ILE A 92 -12.56 11.82 -1.34
C ILE A 92 -13.85 12.50 -0.88
N LEU A 93 -13.83 13.79 -0.52
CA LEU A 93 -14.99 14.46 0.05
C LEU A 93 -16.08 14.68 -1.00
N SER A 94 -15.70 15.14 -2.20
CA SER A 94 -16.63 15.25 -3.33
C SER A 94 -17.13 13.89 -3.80
N ASN A 95 -16.30 12.85 -3.75
CA ASN A 95 -16.71 11.48 -4.08
C ASN A 95 -17.75 10.92 -3.10
N ILE A 96 -17.62 11.20 -1.80
CA ILE A 96 -18.62 10.84 -0.78
C ILE A 96 -19.91 11.63 -1.00
N GLU A 97 -19.82 12.94 -1.25
CA GLU A 97 -20.99 13.79 -1.52
C GLU A 97 -21.81 13.26 -2.72
N MET A 98 -21.16 12.99 -3.85
CA MET A 98 -21.79 12.42 -5.05
C MET A 98 -22.44 11.04 -4.83
N LYS A 99 -22.13 10.33 -3.74
CA LYS A 99 -22.73 9.06 -3.35
C LYS A 99 -23.86 9.27 -2.34
N ARG A 100 -23.67 10.16 -1.37
CA ARG A 100 -24.69 10.65 -0.44
C ARG A 100 -25.92 11.21 -1.16
N GLU A 101 -25.72 12.03 -2.20
CA GLU A 101 -26.79 12.56 -3.06
C GLU A 101 -27.62 11.45 -3.74
N LYS A 102 -26.99 10.30 -4.05
CA LYS A 102 -27.65 9.12 -4.64
C LYS A 102 -28.27 8.19 -3.59
N GLY A 103 -28.09 8.48 -2.29
CA GLY A 103 -28.48 7.59 -1.20
C GLY A 103 -27.62 6.33 -1.06
N GLU A 104 -26.39 6.34 -1.60
CA GLU A 104 -25.43 5.25 -1.49
C GLU A 104 -24.30 5.57 -0.49
N PRO A 105 -23.83 4.59 0.30
CA PRO A 105 -22.59 4.74 1.05
C PRO A 105 -21.37 4.70 0.10
N TYR A 106 -20.34 5.48 0.42
CA TYR A 106 -19.00 5.36 -0.14
C TYR A 106 -18.21 4.28 0.61
N ILE A 107 -17.68 3.29 -0.11
CA ILE A 107 -17.06 2.10 0.47
C ILE A 107 -15.53 2.20 0.36
N VAL A 108 -14.84 2.32 1.50
CA VAL A 108 -13.39 2.44 1.58
C VAL A 108 -12.78 1.19 2.20
N SER A 109 -11.87 0.53 1.46
CA SER A 109 -11.16 -0.68 1.90
C SER A 109 -9.70 -0.36 2.21
N PHE A 110 -9.27 -0.58 3.46
CA PHE A 110 -7.91 -0.29 3.92
C PHE A 110 -7.09 -1.58 4.02
N MET A 111 -5.94 -1.60 3.34
CA MET A 111 -5.04 -2.75 3.23
C MET A 111 -3.58 -2.37 3.58
N GLY A 112 -2.62 -3.24 3.29
CA GLY A 112 -1.24 -3.17 3.80
C GLY A 112 -1.05 -4.15 4.97
N ILE A 113 0.09 -4.06 5.68
CA ILE A 113 0.52 -5.15 6.57
C ILE A 113 0.17 -4.90 8.06
N ASN A 114 0.64 -5.77 8.95
CA ASN A 114 0.57 -5.60 10.40
C ASN A 114 1.63 -4.58 10.86
N GLY A 115 1.30 -3.71 11.82
CA GLY A 115 2.27 -2.73 12.36
C GLY A 115 2.41 -1.41 11.57
N THR A 116 1.85 -1.31 10.35
CA THR A 116 1.77 -0.06 9.56
C THR A 116 0.66 0.89 10.02
N GLY A 117 0.12 0.73 11.23
CA GLY A 117 -0.89 1.63 11.79
C GLY A 117 -2.24 1.66 11.08
N LYS A 118 -2.61 0.62 10.29
CA LYS A 118 -3.87 0.52 9.53
C LYS A 118 -5.12 0.82 10.37
N THR A 119 -5.34 0.06 11.43
CA THR A 119 -6.45 0.21 12.39
C THR A 119 -6.55 1.62 12.98
N THR A 120 -5.41 2.21 13.38
CA THR A 120 -5.34 3.60 13.87
C THR A 120 -5.60 4.63 12.77
N THR A 121 -5.16 4.35 11.54
CA THR A 121 -5.41 5.20 10.36
C THR A 121 -6.89 5.24 10.01
N ILE A 122 -7.60 4.12 10.13
CA ILE A 122 -9.06 4.05 9.96
C ILE A 122 -9.76 4.90 11.01
N ALA A 123 -9.33 4.82 12.27
CA ALA A 123 -9.89 5.67 13.33
C ALA A 123 -9.64 7.17 13.09
N LYS A 124 -8.44 7.56 12.65
CA LYS A 124 -8.13 8.94 12.23
C LYS A 124 -8.97 9.38 11.02
N PHE A 125 -9.10 8.53 10.01
CA PHE A 125 -9.90 8.81 8.81
C PHE A 125 -11.40 8.97 9.16
N ALA A 126 -11.92 8.12 10.05
CA ALA A 126 -13.29 8.23 10.55
C ALA A 126 -13.51 9.51 11.38
N ASN A 127 -12.51 9.97 12.13
CA ASN A 127 -12.54 11.29 12.78
C ASN A 127 -12.53 12.44 11.76
N PHE A 128 -11.69 12.37 10.74
CA PHE A 128 -11.65 13.33 9.62
C PHE A 128 -13.02 13.43 8.91
N LEU A 129 -13.65 12.29 8.58
CA LEU A 129 -15.00 12.27 8.01
C LEU A 129 -16.02 12.97 8.93
N ARG A 130 -15.97 12.68 10.24
CA ARG A 130 -16.84 13.28 11.26
C ARG A 130 -16.63 14.81 11.37
N GLU A 131 -15.39 15.29 11.30
CA GLU A 131 -15.07 16.73 11.24
C GLU A 131 -15.63 17.39 9.98
N HIS A 132 -15.63 16.67 8.85
CA HIS A 132 -16.28 17.06 7.60
C HIS A 132 -17.79 16.77 7.53
N LYS A 133 -18.43 16.38 8.65
CA LYS A 133 -19.87 16.09 8.78
C LYS A 133 -20.39 14.89 7.98
N PHE A 134 -19.52 13.96 7.60
CA PHE A 134 -19.89 12.65 7.06
C PHE A 134 -19.95 11.60 8.18
N SER A 135 -20.99 10.77 8.14
CA SER A 135 -21.19 9.63 9.03
C SER A 135 -20.48 8.38 8.51
N ALA A 136 -19.99 7.54 9.43
CA ALA A 136 -19.25 6.33 9.09
C ALA A 136 -19.70 5.11 9.90
N VAL A 137 -19.57 3.93 9.30
CA VAL A 137 -19.62 2.62 9.96
C VAL A 137 -18.33 1.86 9.66
N ILE A 138 -17.78 1.17 10.65
CA ILE A 138 -16.54 0.39 10.51
C ILE A 138 -16.86 -1.10 10.42
N ALA A 139 -16.26 -1.79 9.44
CA ALA A 139 -16.27 -3.25 9.33
C ALA A 139 -14.94 -3.83 9.84
N ALA A 140 -15.00 -4.63 10.91
CA ALA A 140 -13.83 -5.29 11.48
C ALA A 140 -13.53 -6.60 10.74
N ALA A 141 -12.87 -6.49 9.58
CA ALA A 141 -12.62 -7.61 8.67
C ALA A 141 -11.27 -8.34 8.94
N ASP A 142 -10.46 -7.91 9.91
CA ASP A 142 -9.37 -8.71 10.49
C ASP A 142 -9.92 -9.74 11.49
N THR A 143 -10.72 -10.68 10.98
CA THR A 143 -11.44 -11.68 11.80
C THR A 143 -10.54 -12.73 12.46
N TYR A 144 -9.24 -12.73 12.12
CA TYR A 144 -8.22 -13.67 12.61
C TYR A 144 -7.23 -13.05 13.60
N ARG A 145 -7.45 -11.83 14.10
CA ARG A 145 -6.66 -11.24 15.19
C ARG A 145 -7.62 -10.65 16.22
N ALA A 146 -7.86 -11.39 17.32
CA ALA A 146 -8.84 -10.98 18.34
C ALA A 146 -8.62 -9.53 18.83
N GLY A 147 -7.38 -9.20 19.19
CA GLY A 147 -6.99 -7.84 19.57
C GLY A 147 -7.12 -6.77 18.47
N ALA A 148 -7.30 -7.13 17.20
CA ALA A 148 -7.67 -6.17 16.15
C ALA A 148 -9.11 -5.70 16.32
N ILE A 149 -10.04 -6.65 16.50
CA ILE A 149 -11.46 -6.38 16.71
C ILE A 149 -11.64 -5.56 17.99
N GLU A 150 -10.92 -5.90 19.06
CA GLU A 150 -10.92 -5.12 20.32
C GLU A 150 -10.37 -3.70 20.12
N GLN A 151 -9.20 -3.55 19.47
CA GLN A 151 -8.58 -2.25 19.21
C GLN A 151 -9.47 -1.32 18.37
N ILE A 152 -10.07 -1.83 17.28
CA ILE A 152 -10.96 -1.04 16.44
C ILE A 152 -12.31 -0.78 17.12
N SER A 153 -12.79 -1.68 17.98
CA SER A 153 -13.97 -1.46 18.84
C SER A 153 -13.73 -0.33 19.83
N GLU A 154 -12.55 -0.26 20.45
CA GLU A 154 -12.24 0.82 21.39
C GLU A 154 -12.15 2.18 20.67
N HIS A 155 -11.47 2.23 19.51
CA HIS A 155 -11.45 3.43 18.68
C HIS A 155 -12.86 3.85 18.24
N ALA A 156 -13.70 2.92 17.78
CA ALA A 156 -15.08 3.18 17.39
C ALA A 156 -15.92 3.72 18.57
N SER A 157 -15.78 3.12 19.75
CA SER A 157 -16.43 3.57 21.00
C SER A 157 -16.01 5.00 21.37
N ARG A 158 -14.69 5.27 21.42
CA ARG A 158 -14.12 6.61 21.70
C ARG A 158 -14.56 7.68 20.69
N LEU A 159 -14.92 7.30 19.46
CA LEU A 159 -15.40 8.20 18.41
C LEU A 159 -16.93 8.27 18.28
N ASN A 160 -17.67 7.45 19.04
CA ASN A 160 -19.11 7.20 18.91
C ASN A 160 -19.53 6.78 17.48
N ILE A 161 -18.80 5.80 16.94
CA ILE A 161 -18.97 5.26 15.59
C ILE A 161 -19.52 3.82 15.67
N LYS A 162 -20.45 3.47 14.79
CA LYS A 162 -20.96 2.10 14.73
C LYS A 162 -19.88 1.16 14.17
N ILE A 163 -19.66 0.07 14.89
CA ILE A 163 -18.89 -1.08 14.41
C ILE A 163 -19.80 -2.24 14.02
N ILE A 164 -19.41 -2.95 12.96
CA ILE A 164 -19.94 -4.22 12.50
C ILE A 164 -18.80 -5.24 12.56
N ALA A 165 -19.01 -6.30 13.33
CA ALA A 165 -18.09 -7.41 13.54
C ALA A 165 -18.92 -8.70 13.67
N GLN A 166 -18.31 -9.83 13.33
CA GLN A 166 -18.86 -11.18 13.57
C GLN A 166 -17.92 -11.93 14.52
N ASN A 167 -18.20 -13.21 14.79
CA ASN A 167 -17.36 -14.05 15.64
C ASN A 167 -15.93 -14.19 15.08
N TYR A 168 -14.95 -14.46 15.94
CA TYR A 168 -13.59 -14.78 15.54
C TYR A 168 -13.56 -15.93 14.52
N GLY A 169 -12.71 -15.82 13.49
CA GLY A 169 -12.63 -16.78 12.37
C GLY A 169 -13.75 -16.68 11.33
N SER A 170 -14.71 -15.76 11.47
CA SER A 170 -15.76 -15.54 10.45
C SER A 170 -15.20 -14.98 9.14
N ASP A 171 -15.96 -15.10 8.05
CA ASP A 171 -15.55 -14.64 6.71
C ASP A 171 -15.39 -13.10 6.65
N PRO A 172 -14.18 -12.56 6.38
CA PRO A 172 -13.95 -11.12 6.24
C PRO A 172 -14.89 -10.44 5.23
N ALA A 173 -15.25 -11.14 4.15
CA ALA A 173 -16.13 -10.62 3.12
C ALA A 173 -17.60 -10.54 3.56
N ALA A 174 -18.03 -11.40 4.51
CA ALA A 174 -19.36 -11.32 5.12
C ALA A 174 -19.46 -10.10 6.04
N VAL A 175 -18.46 -9.86 6.91
CA VAL A 175 -18.41 -8.68 7.80
C VAL A 175 -18.45 -7.38 6.99
N ALA A 176 -17.68 -7.30 5.89
CA ALA A 176 -17.71 -6.16 4.99
C ALA A 176 -19.08 -5.96 4.32
N ARG A 177 -19.72 -7.05 3.87
CA ARG A 177 -21.05 -7.00 3.24
C ARG A 177 -22.14 -6.55 4.21
N ASP A 178 -22.11 -7.04 5.45
CA ASP A 178 -23.05 -6.65 6.50
C ASP A 178 -22.92 -5.16 6.85
N ALA A 179 -21.70 -4.60 6.83
CA ALA A 179 -21.49 -3.17 7.02
C ALA A 179 -22.08 -2.31 5.89
N VAL A 180 -21.99 -2.77 4.63
CA VAL A 180 -22.63 -2.12 3.49
C VAL A 180 -24.17 -2.20 3.59
N LEU A 181 -24.72 -3.33 4.02
CA LEU A 181 -26.16 -3.48 4.27
C LEU A 181 -26.65 -2.60 5.43
N TYR A 182 -25.86 -2.49 6.50
CA TYR A 182 -26.12 -1.56 7.60
C TYR A 182 -26.11 -0.11 7.11
N ALA A 183 -25.08 0.31 6.37
CA ALA A 183 -24.97 1.67 5.87
C ALA A 183 -26.13 2.06 4.94
N LYS A 184 -26.49 1.18 4.00
CA LYS A 184 -27.64 1.40 3.10
C LYS A 184 -28.98 1.49 3.84
N SER A 185 -29.18 0.67 4.87
CA SER A 185 -30.43 0.69 5.66
C SER A 185 -30.53 1.88 6.62
N HIS A 186 -29.40 2.37 7.14
CA HIS A 186 -29.35 3.47 8.12
C HIS A 186 -28.96 4.83 7.52
N ARG A 187 -28.74 4.90 6.20
CA ARG A 187 -28.23 6.08 5.47
C ARG A 187 -26.94 6.65 6.05
N VAL A 188 -25.96 5.76 6.29
CA VAL A 188 -24.61 6.14 6.70
C VAL A 188 -23.79 6.46 5.44
N ASP A 189 -23.06 7.57 5.45
CA ASP A 189 -22.39 8.10 4.25
C ASP A 189 -21.17 7.26 3.83
N CYS A 190 -20.48 6.63 4.79
CA CYS A 190 -19.24 5.87 4.55
C CYS A 190 -19.21 4.51 5.24
N VAL A 191 -18.61 3.53 4.56
CA VAL A 191 -18.21 2.22 5.11
C VAL A 191 -16.70 2.14 5.10
N LEU A 192 -16.06 1.89 6.25
CA LEU A 192 -14.61 1.78 6.38
C LEU A 192 -14.24 0.34 6.77
N ILE A 193 -13.46 -0.36 5.94
CA ILE A 193 -13.15 -1.78 6.13
C ILE A 193 -11.70 -1.94 6.61
N ASP A 194 -11.49 -2.47 7.82
CA ASP A 194 -10.17 -2.83 8.35
C ASP A 194 -9.85 -4.29 7.99
N THR A 195 -9.01 -4.52 6.97
CA THR A 195 -8.62 -5.88 6.59
C THR A 195 -7.47 -6.41 7.47
N ALA A 196 -7.26 -7.72 7.47
CA ALA A 196 -6.04 -8.33 7.98
C ALA A 196 -4.75 -7.78 7.29
N GLY A 197 -3.58 -8.07 7.88
CA GLY A 197 -2.28 -7.58 7.40
C GLY A 197 -1.11 -8.56 7.49
N ARG A 198 -1.36 -9.87 7.47
CA ARG A 198 -0.31 -10.90 7.59
C ARG A 198 0.51 -11.07 6.29
N MET A 199 1.75 -10.57 6.23
CA MET A 199 2.64 -10.79 5.06
C MET A 199 3.07 -12.25 4.88
N GLN A 200 3.40 -12.95 5.97
CA GLN A 200 4.09 -14.25 5.92
C GLN A 200 3.26 -15.38 5.29
N THR A 201 1.99 -15.11 4.95
CA THR A 201 1.11 -15.99 4.18
C THR A 201 0.44 -15.21 3.04
N SER A 202 1.23 -14.43 2.28
CA SER A 202 0.73 -13.34 1.42
C SER A 202 -0.40 -13.77 0.48
N LYS A 203 -0.29 -14.94 -0.17
CA LYS A 203 -1.37 -15.50 -1.00
C LYS A 203 -2.73 -15.53 -0.28
N ASN A 204 -2.80 -16.12 0.91
CA ASN A 204 -4.06 -16.26 1.65
C ASN A 204 -4.63 -14.89 2.07
N LEU A 205 -3.77 -13.92 2.42
CA LEU A 205 -4.20 -12.55 2.67
C LEU A 205 -4.74 -11.87 1.40
N MET A 206 -4.02 -11.99 0.29
CA MET A 206 -4.39 -11.38 -0.99
C MET A 206 -5.67 -11.99 -1.57
N ASP A 207 -5.89 -13.30 -1.38
CA ASP A 207 -7.14 -13.99 -1.73
C ASP A 207 -8.31 -13.49 -0.85
N GLN A 208 -8.11 -13.29 0.46
CA GLN A 208 -9.12 -12.68 1.35
C GLN A 208 -9.46 -11.24 0.94
N ILE A 209 -8.47 -10.38 0.68
CA ILE A 209 -8.71 -8.99 0.24
C ILE A 209 -9.35 -8.97 -1.16
N SER A 210 -8.94 -9.85 -2.07
CA SER A 210 -9.57 -10.03 -3.39
C SER A 210 -11.02 -10.48 -3.27
N LYS A 211 -11.35 -11.33 -2.28
CA LYS A 211 -12.73 -11.74 -1.99
C LYS A 211 -13.56 -10.59 -1.44
N ILE A 212 -13.04 -9.80 -0.49
CA ILE A 212 -13.70 -8.56 -0.01
C ILE A 212 -13.99 -7.65 -1.20
N ASN A 213 -12.97 -7.34 -2.01
CA ASN A 213 -13.10 -6.45 -3.17
C ASN A 213 -14.17 -6.93 -4.16
N LYS A 214 -14.25 -8.24 -4.44
CA LYS A 214 -15.28 -8.84 -5.31
C LYS A 214 -16.70 -8.82 -4.70
N VAL A 215 -16.82 -8.92 -3.37
CA VAL A 215 -18.11 -9.04 -2.68
C VAL A 215 -18.76 -7.69 -2.39
N VAL A 216 -17.98 -6.64 -2.10
CA VAL A 216 -18.52 -5.31 -1.78
C VAL A 216 -18.23 -4.22 -2.81
N ASN A 217 -17.32 -4.46 -3.76
CA ASN A 217 -16.87 -3.51 -4.77
C ASN A 217 -16.55 -2.11 -4.20
N PRO A 218 -15.46 -1.94 -3.43
CA PRO A 218 -15.10 -0.67 -2.81
C PRO A 218 -14.96 0.46 -3.83
N ASP A 219 -15.58 1.61 -3.56
CA ASP A 219 -15.40 2.84 -4.31
C ASP A 219 -13.97 3.40 -4.16
N LEU A 220 -13.27 3.04 -3.07
CA LEU A 220 -11.88 3.41 -2.81
C LEU A 220 -11.09 2.30 -2.11
N LYS A 221 -9.89 2.00 -2.60
CA LYS A 221 -8.96 0.99 -2.07
C LYS A 221 -7.67 1.70 -1.65
N LEU A 222 -7.30 1.62 -0.37
CA LEU A 222 -6.18 2.38 0.22
C LEU A 222 -5.13 1.46 0.84
N PHE A 223 -3.90 1.53 0.34
CA PHE A 223 -2.75 0.90 0.97
C PHE A 223 -2.23 1.75 2.14
N VAL A 224 -2.11 1.16 3.34
CA VAL A 224 -1.53 1.84 4.50
C VAL A 224 -0.13 1.29 4.80
N GLY A 225 0.88 2.10 4.52
CA GLY A 225 2.30 1.79 4.68
C GLY A 225 2.95 2.44 5.89
N ASP A 226 4.16 1.99 6.23
CA ASP A 226 5.02 2.61 7.25
C ASP A 226 6.17 3.34 6.55
N ALA A 227 6.31 4.65 6.77
CA ALA A 227 7.39 5.43 6.18
C ALA A 227 8.78 5.00 6.70
N LEU A 228 8.86 4.53 7.95
CA LEU A 228 10.13 4.14 8.60
C LEU A 228 10.71 2.82 8.08
N ALA A 229 9.87 1.98 7.45
CA ALA A 229 10.28 0.72 6.84
C ALA A 229 10.75 0.88 5.38
N GLY A 230 10.71 2.09 4.81
CA GLY A 230 11.44 2.41 3.58
C GLY A 230 11.14 1.49 2.40
N ASN A 231 12.20 0.89 1.86
CA ASN A 231 12.14 -0.05 0.72
C ASN A 231 11.28 -1.31 0.98
N ASP A 232 11.08 -1.72 2.24
CA ASP A 232 10.15 -2.82 2.55
C ASP A 232 8.70 -2.38 2.27
N THR A 233 8.34 -1.15 2.65
CA THR A 233 7.01 -0.58 2.35
C THR A 233 6.83 -0.33 0.86
N VAL A 234 7.89 0.01 0.11
CA VAL A 234 7.83 0.09 -1.37
C VAL A 234 7.55 -1.30 -1.98
N SER A 235 8.23 -2.33 -1.48
CA SER A 235 8.06 -3.72 -1.93
C SER A 235 6.66 -4.24 -1.62
N GLN A 236 6.14 -3.96 -0.42
CA GLN A 236 4.75 -4.22 -0.03
C GLN A 236 3.76 -3.48 -0.94
N ALA A 237 3.95 -2.18 -1.17
CA ALA A 237 3.06 -1.40 -2.03
C ALA A 237 2.98 -2.00 -3.44
N ARG A 238 4.11 -2.46 -4.00
CA ARG A 238 4.16 -3.18 -5.28
C ARG A 238 3.40 -4.51 -5.25
N GLU A 239 3.56 -5.32 -4.21
CA GLU A 239 2.83 -6.59 -4.05
C GLU A 239 1.32 -6.36 -3.92
N PHE A 240 0.89 -5.51 -2.98
CA PHE A 240 -0.53 -5.15 -2.81
C PHE A 240 -1.11 -4.57 -4.10
N PHE A 241 -0.41 -3.67 -4.80
CA PHE A 241 -0.88 -3.11 -6.07
C PHE A 241 -1.00 -4.16 -7.17
N ASN A 242 -0.17 -5.21 -7.17
CA ASN A 242 -0.28 -6.31 -8.12
C ASN A 242 -1.56 -7.12 -7.96
N TYR A 243 -1.92 -7.48 -6.72
CA TYR A 243 -3.15 -8.24 -6.44
C TYR A 243 -4.43 -7.40 -6.41
N THR A 244 -4.41 -6.23 -5.78
CA THR A 244 -5.65 -5.50 -5.42
C THR A 244 -5.96 -4.31 -6.31
N LYS A 245 -4.96 -3.83 -7.08
CA LYS A 245 -5.03 -2.60 -7.88
C LYS A 245 -5.60 -1.42 -7.08
N PHE A 246 -5.03 -1.18 -5.90
CA PHE A 246 -5.45 -0.09 -5.02
C PHE A 246 -5.34 1.28 -5.69
N ASP A 247 -6.13 2.25 -5.21
CA ASP A 247 -6.33 3.54 -5.90
C ASP A 247 -5.41 4.65 -5.36
N GLY A 248 -5.06 4.60 -4.08
CA GLY A 248 -4.14 5.54 -3.42
C GLY A 248 -3.48 4.94 -2.19
N ALA A 249 -2.50 5.66 -1.62
CA ALA A 249 -1.76 5.23 -0.44
C ALA A 249 -1.85 6.25 0.72
N ILE A 250 -1.71 5.75 1.94
CA ILE A 250 -1.50 6.54 3.16
C ILE A 250 -0.19 6.05 3.78
N LEU A 251 0.70 6.98 4.14
CA LEU A 251 1.95 6.65 4.83
C LEU A 251 1.82 7.04 6.29
N THR A 252 2.25 6.16 7.19
CA THR A 252 2.23 6.39 8.64
C THR A 252 3.63 6.60 9.20
N LYS A 253 3.72 7.18 10.41
CA LYS A 253 4.97 7.47 11.13
C LYS A 253 5.89 8.45 10.39
N SER A 254 5.32 9.22 9.45
CA SER A 254 6.06 10.14 8.58
C SER A 254 6.69 11.30 9.37
N ASP A 255 6.14 11.63 10.54
CA ASP A 255 6.72 12.55 11.52
C ASP A 255 8.16 12.18 11.93
N ALA A 256 8.47 10.88 12.01
CA ALA A 256 9.79 10.36 12.34
C ALA A 256 10.65 10.00 11.10
N ASP A 257 10.12 10.15 9.88
CA ASP A 257 10.83 9.76 8.66
C ASP A 257 11.92 10.80 8.30
N ALA A 258 13.18 10.45 8.57
CA ALA A 258 14.35 11.22 8.16
C ALA A 258 14.86 10.88 6.74
N ARG A 259 14.31 9.84 6.09
CA ARG A 259 14.73 9.32 4.79
C ARG A 259 13.87 9.90 3.66
N GLY A 260 12.57 9.64 3.63
CA GLY A 260 11.62 10.24 2.67
C GLY A 260 11.50 9.56 1.30
N GLY A 261 12.43 8.68 0.92
CA GLY A 261 12.41 8.02 -0.39
C GLY A 261 11.19 7.11 -0.63
N ALA A 262 10.58 6.58 0.44
CA ALA A 262 9.42 5.72 0.37
C ALA A 262 8.23 6.37 -0.38
N ALA A 263 7.96 7.66 -0.15
CA ALA A 263 6.83 8.36 -0.76
C ALA A 263 6.97 8.44 -2.30
N ILE A 264 8.14 8.90 -2.77
CA ILE A 264 8.44 9.02 -4.21
C ILE A 264 8.41 7.63 -4.86
N SER A 265 9.00 6.65 -4.18
CA SER A 265 9.11 5.27 -4.67
C SER A 265 7.76 4.57 -4.81
N ILE A 266 6.86 4.72 -3.82
CA ILE A 266 5.52 4.12 -3.87
C ILE A 266 4.71 4.69 -5.05
N VAL A 267 4.79 6.01 -5.28
CA VAL A 267 4.15 6.65 -6.44
C VAL A 267 4.74 6.11 -7.74
N LYS A 268 6.07 6.01 -7.86
CA LYS A 268 6.74 5.48 -9.06
C LYS A 268 6.37 4.03 -9.39
N VAL A 269 6.30 3.14 -8.40
CA VAL A 269 6.12 1.69 -8.64
C VAL A 269 4.65 1.25 -8.74
N THR A 270 3.69 2.14 -8.42
CA THR A 270 2.25 1.85 -8.49
C THR A 270 1.47 2.79 -9.43
N SER A 271 2.03 3.95 -9.77
CA SER A 271 1.32 5.07 -10.41
C SER A 271 0.03 5.42 -9.64
N ARG A 272 0.13 5.55 -8.31
CA ARG A 272 -0.96 5.93 -7.40
C ARG A 272 -0.51 7.05 -6.46
N PRO A 273 -1.38 8.03 -6.13
CA PRO A 273 -1.02 9.13 -5.26
C PRO A 273 -0.87 8.70 -3.81
N ILE A 274 0.01 9.39 -3.08
CA ILE A 274 -0.09 9.49 -1.63
C ILE A 274 -1.22 10.48 -1.33
N LEU A 275 -2.24 10.07 -0.57
CA LEU A 275 -3.39 10.91 -0.24
C LEU A 275 -3.27 11.56 1.14
N TYR A 276 -2.68 10.85 2.11
CA TYR A 276 -2.50 11.35 3.47
C TYR A 276 -1.18 10.88 4.11
N LEU A 277 -0.71 11.66 5.07
CA LEU A 277 0.38 11.34 5.99
C LEU A 277 -0.15 11.23 7.42
N GLY A 278 0.14 10.11 8.09
CA GLY A 278 -0.05 9.90 9.52
C GLY A 278 1.18 10.40 10.27
N VAL A 279 1.04 11.52 10.98
CA VAL A 279 2.15 12.35 11.52
C VAL A 279 2.12 12.48 13.05
N GLY A 280 1.84 11.37 13.74
CA GLY A 280 1.62 11.34 15.19
C GLY A 280 0.63 10.25 15.61
N GLN A 281 0.05 10.36 16.81
CA GLN A 281 -0.84 9.34 17.39
C GLN A 281 -2.29 9.82 17.57
N GLU A 282 -2.55 11.13 17.63
CA GLU A 282 -3.88 11.67 17.89
C GLU A 282 -4.82 11.53 16.67
N TYR A 283 -6.14 11.55 16.89
CA TYR A 283 -7.12 11.42 15.81
C TYR A 283 -7.03 12.51 14.73
N LYS A 284 -6.46 13.67 15.08
CA LYS A 284 -6.18 14.80 14.18
C LYS A 284 -4.85 14.67 13.41
N ASP A 285 -4.02 13.67 13.73
CA ASP A 285 -2.67 13.48 13.18
C ASP A 285 -2.71 12.62 11.90
N LEU A 286 -3.71 12.87 11.06
CA LEU A 286 -3.79 12.48 9.66
C LEU A 286 -3.91 13.78 8.87
N LYS A 287 -2.94 14.08 8.01
CA LYS A 287 -2.91 15.28 7.18
C LYS A 287 -3.01 14.90 5.71
N PRO A 288 -3.73 15.66 4.87
CA PRO A 288 -3.64 15.51 3.42
C PRO A 288 -2.16 15.58 2.99
N PHE A 289 -1.78 14.77 2.01
CA PHE A 289 -0.49 14.92 1.36
C PHE A 289 -0.56 16.08 0.37
N ASP A 290 0.39 17.03 0.49
CA ASP A 290 0.53 18.13 -0.46
C ASP A 290 1.88 18.02 -1.18
N LYS A 291 1.83 17.93 -2.52
CA LYS A 291 3.01 17.72 -3.36
C LYS A 291 3.95 18.93 -3.35
N ASP A 292 3.42 20.15 -3.30
CA ASP A 292 4.24 21.35 -3.36
C ASP A 292 4.97 21.62 -2.05
N SER A 293 4.32 21.41 -0.91
CA SER A 293 4.94 21.40 0.42
C SER A 293 6.00 20.30 0.54
N PHE A 294 5.73 19.09 0.04
CA PHE A 294 6.70 17.99 0.04
C PHE A 294 7.95 18.33 -0.79
N LEU A 295 7.76 18.87 -2.00
CA LEU A 295 8.86 19.34 -2.85
C LEU A 295 9.59 20.56 -2.24
N GLU A 296 8.91 21.45 -1.52
CA GLU A 296 9.55 22.55 -0.79
C GLU A 296 10.35 22.08 0.43
N MET A 297 9.92 21.04 1.16
CA MET A 297 10.74 20.45 2.23
C MET A 297 12.05 19.84 1.70
N ILE A 298 11.98 19.21 0.52
CA ILE A 298 13.10 18.47 -0.09
C ILE A 298 14.05 19.37 -0.88
N PHE A 299 13.54 20.37 -1.61
CA PHE A 299 14.37 21.28 -2.41
C PHE A 299 14.55 22.66 -1.78
N GLY A 300 13.86 22.99 -0.69
CA GLY A 300 13.72 24.35 -0.19
C GLY A 300 12.77 25.21 -1.06
N PRO A 301 12.52 26.47 -0.67
CA PRO A 301 11.62 27.37 -1.38
C PRO A 301 12.00 27.54 -2.85
N GLN A 302 10.97 27.68 -3.68
CA GLN A 302 11.12 27.84 -5.12
C GLN A 302 11.72 29.22 -5.43
N GLN A 303 13.03 29.26 -5.70
CA GLN A 303 13.71 30.48 -6.12
C GLN A 303 13.21 30.88 -7.51
N THR A 304 12.30 31.85 -7.53
CA THR A 304 12.01 32.63 -8.74
C THR A 304 13.30 33.27 -9.22
N SER A 305 13.75 32.96 -10.43
CA SER A 305 14.84 33.71 -11.05
C SER A 305 14.47 35.19 -11.15
N PRO A 306 15.44 36.12 -11.17
CA PRO A 306 15.15 37.54 -11.44
C PRO A 306 14.36 37.72 -12.75
N GLU A 307 14.67 36.90 -13.75
CA GLU A 307 13.97 36.79 -15.03
C GLU A 307 12.47 36.44 -14.85
N MET A 308 12.11 35.50 -13.97
CA MET A 308 10.71 35.21 -13.64
C MET A 308 10.05 36.28 -12.76
N MET A 309 10.79 36.97 -11.87
CA MET A 309 10.26 38.13 -11.15
C MET A 309 9.99 39.33 -12.05
N ILE A 310 10.78 39.51 -13.12
CA ILE A 310 10.54 40.52 -14.15
C ILE A 310 9.32 40.11 -14.97
N GLN A 311 9.29 38.90 -15.52
CA GLN A 311 8.20 38.45 -16.40
C GLN A 311 6.83 38.32 -15.69
N SER A 312 6.81 38.09 -14.37
CA SER A 312 5.58 38.13 -13.56
C SER A 312 5.14 39.56 -13.23
N LYS A 313 6.06 40.51 -13.07
CA LYS A 313 5.73 41.95 -12.98
C LYS A 313 5.20 42.48 -14.31
N GLU A 314 5.86 42.17 -15.42
CA GLU A 314 5.42 42.53 -16.79
C GLU A 314 4.00 42.02 -17.04
N LYS A 315 3.72 40.72 -16.85
CA LYS A 315 2.36 40.16 -16.97
C LYS A 315 1.34 40.75 -15.98
N SER A 316 1.77 41.30 -14.85
CA SER A 316 0.90 41.99 -13.90
C SER A 316 0.60 43.43 -14.33
N GLN A 317 1.59 44.11 -14.93
CA GLN A 317 1.43 45.43 -15.52
C GLN A 317 0.56 45.37 -16.78
N GLU A 318 0.84 44.45 -17.72
CA GLU A 318 -0.01 44.19 -18.89
C GLU A 318 -1.47 43.92 -18.49
N ARG A 319 -1.71 43.11 -17.45
CA ARG A 319 -3.06 42.84 -16.92
C ARG A 319 -3.71 44.06 -16.26
N THR A 320 -2.92 44.98 -15.72
CA THR A 320 -3.43 46.23 -15.11
C THR A 320 -3.76 47.24 -16.20
N GLU A 321 -2.86 47.48 -17.15
CA GLU A 321 -3.05 48.34 -18.32
C GLU A 321 -4.20 47.86 -19.23
N GLN A 322 -4.34 46.54 -19.44
CA GLN A 322 -5.50 45.96 -20.14
C GLN A 322 -6.80 46.17 -19.36
N LYS A 323 -6.79 46.15 -18.02
CA LYS A 323 -7.97 46.37 -17.20
C LYS A 323 -8.38 47.84 -17.18
N GLU A 324 -7.42 48.76 -17.01
CA GLU A 324 -7.65 50.20 -17.10
C GLU A 324 -8.18 50.60 -18.51
N THR A 325 -7.56 50.10 -19.59
CA THR A 325 -8.05 50.36 -20.95
C THR A 325 -9.30 49.56 -21.33
N LEU A 326 -9.78 48.63 -20.51
CA LEU A 326 -11.12 48.03 -20.63
C LEU A 326 -12.15 48.87 -19.87
N GLU A 327 -11.84 49.31 -18.66
CA GLU A 327 -12.70 50.19 -17.84
C GLU A 327 -12.91 51.55 -18.55
N GLU A 328 -11.86 52.14 -19.13
CA GLU A 328 -11.96 53.36 -19.93
C GLU A 328 -12.84 53.17 -21.19
N LYS A 329 -12.73 52.01 -21.87
CA LYS A 329 -13.60 51.67 -23.01
C LYS A 329 -15.06 51.43 -22.60
N VAL A 330 -15.32 50.87 -21.41
CA VAL A 330 -16.67 50.72 -20.87
C VAL A 330 -17.29 52.10 -20.59
N ILE A 331 -16.54 53.00 -19.94
CA ILE A 331 -17.00 54.38 -19.68
C ILE A 331 -17.34 55.11 -20.98
N VAL A 332 -16.52 54.98 -22.03
CA VAL A 332 -16.79 55.57 -23.35
C VAL A 332 -17.98 54.90 -24.07
N ALA A 333 -18.20 53.59 -23.87
CA ALA A 333 -19.35 52.88 -24.43
C ALA A 333 -20.68 53.31 -23.76
N GLU A 334 -20.69 53.45 -22.43
CA GLU A 334 -21.85 53.92 -21.67
C GLU A 334 -22.21 55.37 -22.02
N GLN A 335 -21.21 56.25 -22.15
CA GLN A 335 -21.42 57.65 -22.57
C GLN A 335 -21.86 57.80 -24.04
N SER A 336 -21.70 56.77 -24.88
CA SER A 336 -22.08 56.80 -26.31
C SER A 336 -23.31 55.96 -26.67
N GLY A 337 -23.95 55.32 -25.68
CA GLY A 337 -25.31 54.76 -25.80
C GLY A 337 -25.48 53.57 -26.77
N LYS A 338 -24.41 52.87 -27.14
CA LYS A 338 -24.47 51.72 -28.07
C LYS A 338 -24.47 50.38 -27.33
N LYS A 339 -25.47 49.54 -27.61
CA LYS A 339 -25.53 48.15 -27.11
C LYS A 339 -24.41 47.27 -27.69
N ILE A 340 -23.84 46.43 -26.83
CA ILE A 340 -22.87 45.37 -27.19
C ILE A 340 -23.65 44.06 -27.48
N PRO A 341 -23.30 43.26 -28.51
CA PRO A 341 -23.91 41.96 -28.76
C PRO A 341 -23.31 40.83 -27.88
N GLU A 342 -24.11 39.80 -27.58
CA GLU A 342 -23.65 38.59 -26.89
C GLU A 342 -22.81 37.67 -27.81
N PRO A 343 -21.77 36.99 -27.30
CA PRO A 343 -20.95 36.06 -28.07
C PRO A 343 -21.67 34.72 -28.29
N LYS A 344 -21.64 34.22 -29.54
CA LYS A 344 -22.18 32.88 -29.88
C LYS A 344 -21.14 31.79 -29.65
N LEU A 345 -21.56 30.67 -29.06
CA LEU A 345 -20.79 29.42 -29.08
C LEU A 345 -20.68 28.91 -30.53
N GLY A 346 -19.49 28.47 -30.93
CA GLY A 346 -19.24 27.80 -32.20
C GLY A 346 -19.15 26.29 -32.03
N SER A 347 -19.93 25.55 -32.82
CA SER A 347 -19.76 24.11 -33.02
C SER A 347 -18.47 23.79 -33.79
N ARG A 348 -17.98 22.55 -33.68
CA ARG A 348 -16.96 21.99 -34.58
C ARG A 348 -17.48 20.71 -35.22
N ASP A 349 -17.18 20.56 -36.50
CA ASP A 349 -17.73 19.52 -37.37
C ASP A 349 -17.13 18.12 -37.16
N GLU A 350 -17.87 17.12 -37.62
CA GLU A 350 -17.42 15.75 -37.81
C GLU A 350 -16.55 15.65 -39.09
N SER A 351 -15.58 14.72 -39.13
CA SER A 351 -14.89 14.37 -40.38
C SER A 351 -14.40 12.91 -40.40
N LYS A 352 -14.83 12.19 -41.44
CA LYS A 352 -14.48 10.84 -41.90
C LYS A 352 -14.98 10.71 -43.35
N PRO A 353 -14.61 9.69 -44.14
CA PRO A 353 -13.69 8.56 -43.87
C PRO A 353 -12.51 8.51 -44.89
N ASP A 354 -11.68 7.45 -44.85
CA ASP A 354 -11.64 6.43 -45.92
C ASP A 354 -10.89 5.15 -45.44
N ASP A 355 -10.80 4.11 -46.28
CA ASP A 355 -10.24 2.76 -45.99
C ASP A 355 -9.45 2.23 -47.23
N THR A 356 -8.72 1.10 -47.31
CA THR A 356 -8.40 -0.08 -46.44
C THR A 356 -6.88 -0.41 -46.60
N THR A 357 -6.28 -1.53 -46.15
CA THR A 357 -6.18 -2.83 -46.90
C THR A 357 -5.19 -3.78 -46.17
N GLN A 358 -5.55 -5.07 -45.97
CA GLN A 358 -4.78 -6.37 -45.91
C GLN A 358 -3.27 -6.43 -45.47
N GLN A 359 -2.66 -7.52 -44.92
CA GLN A 359 -3.09 -8.82 -44.34
C GLN A 359 -1.92 -9.49 -43.54
N GLU A 360 -2.26 -10.38 -42.60
CA GLU A 360 -1.59 -11.61 -42.10
C GLU A 360 -0.06 -11.88 -42.16
N VAL A 361 0.52 -12.35 -41.04
CA VAL A 361 1.43 -13.55 -40.89
C VAL A 361 1.24 -14.16 -39.47
N LYS A 362 1.65 -15.42 -39.21
CA LYS A 362 1.27 -16.29 -38.06
C LYS A 362 2.46 -16.79 -37.22
N GLN A 363 2.19 -17.17 -35.95
CA GLN A 363 2.87 -18.23 -35.12
C GLN A 363 4.39 -18.02 -34.81
N GLU A 364 5.05 -18.61 -33.80
CA GLU A 364 4.72 -19.38 -32.56
C GLU A 364 5.96 -19.37 -31.62
N ILE A 365 5.87 -19.87 -30.37
CA ILE A 365 6.87 -20.71 -29.63
C ILE A 365 6.53 -20.81 -28.11
N LYS A 366 7.02 -21.87 -27.44
CA LYS A 366 6.82 -22.19 -26.01
C LYS A 366 8.14 -22.24 -25.21
N GLN A 367 7.97 -22.45 -23.90
CA GLN A 367 8.91 -22.94 -22.85
C GLN A 367 9.97 -23.96 -23.36
N GLU A 368 11.08 -24.24 -22.66
CA GLU A 368 11.30 -24.28 -21.20
C GLU A 368 12.81 -24.21 -20.81
N ILE A 369 13.14 -24.11 -19.52
CA ILE A 369 14.51 -24.18 -18.97
C ILE A 369 14.59 -25.33 -17.95
N ASN A 370 15.70 -26.08 -17.94
CA ASN A 370 15.93 -27.21 -17.04
C ASN A 370 17.21 -27.02 -16.18
N GLN A 371 17.30 -27.71 -15.04
CA GLN A 371 18.30 -27.50 -13.98
C GLN A 371 19.37 -28.61 -13.91
N GLU A 372 20.52 -28.30 -13.31
CA GLU A 372 21.51 -29.28 -12.83
C GLU A 372 21.60 -29.29 -11.28
N LYS A 373 22.08 -30.39 -10.69
CA LYS A 373 22.36 -30.56 -9.25
C LYS A 373 23.59 -31.45 -9.01
N LYS A 374 24.39 -31.17 -7.98
CA LYS A 374 25.31 -32.11 -7.27
C LYS A 374 25.67 -31.56 -5.84
N PRO A 375 26.36 -32.29 -4.93
CA PRO A 375 25.87 -32.42 -3.54
C PRO A 375 26.86 -32.01 -2.42
N GLU A 376 26.44 -32.22 -1.16
CA GLU A 376 27.02 -31.75 0.11
C GLU A 376 28.10 -32.65 0.75
N SER A 377 28.67 -32.21 1.89
CA SER A 377 29.42 -33.08 2.83
C SER A 377 29.44 -32.63 4.32
N LYS A 378 28.75 -33.40 5.19
CA LYS A 378 29.07 -33.82 6.58
C LYS A 378 29.35 -32.81 7.73
N GLN A 379 28.47 -32.83 8.75
CA GLN A 379 28.65 -33.13 10.22
C GLN A 379 29.97 -32.74 10.94
N THR A 380 30.03 -32.36 12.23
CA THR A 380 29.24 -32.66 13.49
C THR A 380 29.13 -31.39 14.40
N PRO A 381 28.52 -31.34 15.62
CA PRO A 381 28.30 -32.37 16.67
C PRO A 381 26.85 -32.49 17.21
N GLU A 382 26.68 -33.18 18.36
CA GLU A 382 25.40 -33.53 19.00
C GLU A 382 24.65 -32.32 19.59
N GLU A 383 23.57 -31.91 18.92
CA GLU A 383 22.47 -31.12 19.50
C GLU A 383 21.29 -32.06 19.82
N GLU A 384 20.24 -31.59 20.51
CA GLU A 384 19.01 -32.39 20.62
C GLU A 384 18.44 -32.62 19.21
N GLU A 385 18.39 -33.88 18.75
CA GLU A 385 17.99 -34.17 17.36
C GLU A 385 16.61 -33.55 17.06
N ASP A 386 16.59 -32.63 16.09
CA ASP A 386 15.37 -32.10 15.50
C ASP A 386 14.44 -33.29 15.16
N PRO A 387 13.21 -33.33 15.70
CA PRO A 387 12.28 -34.42 15.40
C PRO A 387 12.09 -34.61 13.90
N PHE A 388 12.16 -33.53 13.10
CA PHE A 388 12.03 -33.54 11.65
C PHE A 388 13.35 -33.79 10.90
N SER A 389 14.46 -34.05 11.59
CA SER A 389 15.74 -34.42 10.96
C SER A 389 15.57 -35.57 9.96
N GLY A 390 16.13 -35.42 8.76
CA GLY A 390 15.98 -36.37 7.65
C GLY A 390 14.61 -36.36 6.95
N ILE A 391 13.69 -35.45 7.31
CA ILE A 391 12.43 -35.19 6.61
C ILE A 391 12.59 -33.92 5.77
N ALA A 392 12.20 -33.95 4.50
CA ALA A 392 12.24 -32.75 3.65
C ALA A 392 11.06 -31.82 3.98
N THR A 393 11.26 -30.50 3.92
CA THR A 393 10.21 -29.50 4.18
C THR A 393 8.94 -29.74 3.36
N ASN A 394 9.09 -30.06 2.08
CA ASN A 394 7.96 -30.39 1.20
C ASN A 394 7.22 -31.69 1.57
N ASP A 395 7.83 -32.61 2.33
CA ASP A 395 7.12 -33.77 2.87
C ASP A 395 6.31 -33.41 4.12
N ILE A 396 6.78 -32.45 4.93
CA ILE A 396 6.04 -31.92 6.08
C ILE A 396 4.82 -31.13 5.59
N GLU A 397 5.03 -30.17 4.68
CA GLU A 397 3.97 -29.38 4.04
C GLU A 397 2.90 -30.29 3.42
N LYS A 398 3.32 -31.22 2.56
CA LYS A 398 2.41 -32.11 1.83
C LYS A 398 1.71 -33.14 2.73
N TYR A 399 2.29 -33.52 3.87
CA TYR A 399 1.62 -34.36 4.84
C TYR A 399 0.58 -33.58 5.63
N SER A 400 0.91 -32.36 6.07
CA SER A 400 -0.04 -31.44 6.72
C SER A 400 -1.23 -31.14 5.80
N ASP A 401 -1.00 -30.81 4.53
CA ASP A 401 -2.03 -30.59 3.50
C ASP A 401 -2.90 -31.84 3.21
N LEU A 402 -2.33 -33.05 3.26
CA LEU A 402 -3.05 -34.29 2.92
C LEU A 402 -3.87 -34.88 4.06
N PHE A 403 -3.51 -34.59 5.32
CA PHE A 403 -4.14 -35.17 6.50
C PHE A 403 -4.73 -34.09 7.45
N ASP A 404 -4.79 -32.83 7.01
CA ASP A 404 -5.27 -31.63 7.73
C ASP A 404 -4.66 -31.48 9.13
N VAL A 405 -3.37 -31.82 9.27
CA VAL A 405 -2.69 -31.87 10.58
C VAL A 405 -2.07 -30.51 10.91
N PRO A 406 -2.48 -29.86 12.02
CA PRO A 406 -1.94 -28.57 12.41
C PRO A 406 -0.48 -28.65 12.89
N PRO A 407 0.26 -27.52 12.93
CA PRO A 407 1.59 -27.47 13.53
C PRO A 407 1.57 -27.93 15.00
N PRO A 408 2.59 -28.68 15.47
CA PRO A 408 2.66 -29.17 16.84
C PRO A 408 2.91 -28.01 17.82
N GLU A 409 2.24 -28.02 18.98
CA GLU A 409 2.39 -26.96 19.99
C GLU A 409 3.53 -27.25 20.99
N ASN A 410 4.08 -28.47 20.97
CA ASN A 410 5.20 -28.89 21.82
C ASN A 410 6.02 -30.04 21.22
N ASP A 411 7.22 -30.28 21.76
CA ASP A 411 8.18 -31.26 21.24
C ASP A 411 7.66 -32.71 21.21
N ASN A 412 6.69 -33.07 22.07
CA ASN A 412 6.14 -34.42 22.10
C ASN A 412 5.17 -34.64 20.94
N GLU A 413 4.38 -33.62 20.58
CA GLU A 413 3.61 -33.60 19.34
C GLU A 413 4.52 -33.53 18.12
N ALA A 414 5.60 -32.74 18.15
CA ALA A 414 6.57 -32.67 17.06
C ALA A 414 7.23 -34.03 16.78
N ARG A 415 7.66 -34.75 17.83
CA ARG A 415 8.19 -36.12 17.74
C ARG A 415 7.16 -37.13 17.22
N ARG A 416 5.88 -37.00 17.60
CA ARG A 416 4.78 -37.83 17.07
C ARG A 416 4.51 -37.56 15.59
N LEU A 417 4.37 -36.28 15.20
CA LEU A 417 4.13 -35.86 13.83
C LEU A 417 5.27 -36.30 12.91
N ALA A 418 6.52 -36.09 13.32
CA ALA A 418 7.68 -36.53 12.56
C ALA A 418 7.75 -38.06 12.40
N ALA A 419 7.37 -38.83 13.42
CA ALA A 419 7.25 -40.29 13.30
C ALA A 419 6.17 -40.71 12.29
N SER A 420 5.02 -40.05 12.29
CA SER A 420 3.94 -40.28 11.30
C SER A 420 4.36 -39.92 9.88
N ILE A 421 5.06 -38.79 9.68
CA ILE A 421 5.59 -38.39 8.36
C ILE A 421 6.67 -39.37 7.88
N ARG A 422 7.61 -39.79 8.75
CA ARG A 422 8.62 -40.80 8.41
C ARG A 422 7.98 -42.13 8.00
N LYS A 423 6.93 -42.57 8.69
CA LYS A 423 6.14 -43.74 8.29
C LYS A 423 5.48 -43.54 6.93
N TRP A 424 4.79 -42.42 6.72
CA TRP A 424 4.13 -42.10 5.45
C TRP A 424 5.11 -42.04 4.26
N ILE A 425 6.32 -41.50 4.46
CA ILE A 425 7.41 -41.54 3.47
C ILE A 425 7.82 -42.98 3.16
N SER A 426 8.01 -43.81 4.20
CA SER A 426 8.38 -45.23 4.08
C SER A 426 7.30 -46.06 3.38
N ASP A 427 6.03 -45.76 3.61
CA ASP A 427 4.86 -46.42 3.01
C ASP A 427 4.62 -45.99 1.54
N GLY A 428 5.51 -45.16 0.97
CA GLY A 428 5.47 -44.72 -0.43
C GLY A 428 4.69 -43.44 -0.68
N ARG A 429 4.39 -42.65 0.36
CA ARG A 429 3.54 -41.45 0.34
C ARG A 429 2.11 -41.70 -0.16
N PRO A 430 1.38 -42.69 0.39
CA PRO A 430 0.00 -42.96 0.01
C PRO A 430 -0.90 -41.77 0.33
N LYS A 431 -1.90 -41.49 -0.51
CA LYS A 431 -2.98 -40.57 -0.14
C LYS A 431 -3.88 -41.20 0.93
N PRO A 432 -4.62 -40.40 1.72
CA PRO A 432 -5.83 -40.90 2.38
C PRO A 432 -6.72 -41.59 1.35
N LYS A 433 -7.42 -42.65 1.77
CA LYS A 433 -8.58 -43.13 1.01
C LYS A 433 -9.73 -42.14 1.20
N GLU A 434 -10.59 -42.01 0.20
CA GLU A 434 -11.90 -41.37 0.40
C GLU A 434 -12.75 -42.33 1.24
N THR A 435 -12.76 -42.14 2.56
CA THR A 435 -13.59 -42.87 3.51
C THR A 435 -15.05 -42.54 3.25
N THR A 436 -15.85 -43.55 2.92
CA THR A 436 -17.31 -43.41 2.93
C THR A 436 -17.80 -43.27 4.37
N VAL A 437 -18.86 -42.47 4.57
CA VAL A 437 -19.37 -41.93 5.85
C VAL A 437 -19.59 -42.98 6.98
N GLU A 438 -19.62 -44.26 6.65
CA GLU A 438 -19.79 -45.37 7.60
C GLU A 438 -18.50 -45.73 8.37
N GLU A 439 -17.31 -45.62 7.77
CA GLU A 439 -16.03 -45.94 8.46
C GLU A 439 -15.65 -44.88 9.51
N GLU A 440 -16.06 -43.62 9.31
CA GLU A 440 -15.84 -42.52 10.25
C GLU A 440 -16.61 -42.65 11.58
N ALA A 441 -17.52 -43.62 11.70
CA ALA A 441 -18.22 -43.93 12.94
C ALA A 441 -17.42 -44.86 13.85
N GLU A 442 -16.72 -45.85 13.30
CA GLU A 442 -16.02 -46.88 14.08
C GLU A 442 -14.74 -46.32 14.74
N GLU A 443 -13.94 -45.51 14.05
CA GLU A 443 -12.77 -44.84 14.66
C GLU A 443 -13.16 -43.90 15.83
N LYS A 444 -14.39 -43.36 15.81
CA LYS A 444 -14.90 -42.48 16.87
C LYS A 444 -15.39 -43.25 18.10
N GLU A 445 -15.71 -44.55 18.00
CA GLU A 445 -15.97 -45.38 19.18
C GLU A 445 -14.66 -45.82 19.86
N GLU A 446 -13.64 -46.30 19.12
CA GLU A 446 -12.37 -46.75 19.72
C GLU A 446 -11.67 -45.68 20.55
N MET A 447 -11.71 -44.40 20.14
CA MET A 447 -11.06 -43.31 20.90
C MET A 447 -11.70 -43.03 22.27
N THR A 448 -12.92 -43.51 22.55
CA THR A 448 -13.64 -43.19 23.81
C THR A 448 -13.29 -44.11 24.99
N VAL A 449 -12.48 -45.15 24.79
CA VAL A 449 -12.30 -46.25 25.76
C VAL A 449 -11.03 -46.09 26.64
N SER A 450 -10.20 -45.07 26.42
CA SER A 450 -8.84 -45.00 27.00
C SER A 450 -8.62 -44.09 28.23
N GLU A 451 -9.62 -43.33 28.70
CA GLU A 451 -9.48 -42.41 29.85
C GLU A 451 -10.33 -42.77 31.10
N ASP A 452 -10.05 -43.90 31.78
CA ASP A 452 -10.51 -44.08 33.18
C ASP A 452 -9.61 -44.94 34.11
N GLU A 453 -8.28 -44.74 34.12
CA GLU A 453 -7.40 -45.23 35.20
C GLU A 453 -7.17 -44.15 36.28
N LYS A 454 -7.96 -44.22 37.37
CA LYS A 454 -7.87 -43.29 38.51
C LYS A 454 -6.58 -43.49 39.36
N PRO A 455 -5.95 -42.43 39.90
CA PRO A 455 -4.67 -42.54 40.60
C PRO A 455 -4.75 -43.29 41.94
N LYS A 456 -3.88 -44.28 42.11
CA LYS A 456 -3.78 -45.17 43.28
C LYS A 456 -3.34 -44.42 44.55
N LYS A 457 -4.29 -43.96 45.38
CA LYS A 457 -4.00 -43.46 46.74
C LYS A 457 -3.68 -44.61 47.71
N LYS A 458 -2.70 -44.38 48.59
CA LYS A 458 -2.14 -45.39 49.51
C LYS A 458 -3.14 -45.80 50.61
N ARG A 459 -3.05 -47.06 51.05
CA ARG A 459 -3.73 -47.57 52.25
C ARG A 459 -3.36 -46.75 53.49
N SER A 460 -4.35 -46.47 54.32
CA SER A 460 -4.18 -46.28 55.77
C SER A 460 -5.27 -47.08 56.47
N LEU A 461 -4.90 -47.90 57.45
CA LEU A 461 -5.86 -48.57 58.32
C LEU A 461 -6.03 -47.72 59.58
N PHE A 462 -7.23 -47.19 59.80
CA PHE A 462 -7.82 -47.05 61.12
C PHE A 462 -9.34 -46.95 60.97
N GLY A 463 -10.07 -47.62 61.86
CA GLY A 463 -11.52 -47.55 61.90
C GLY A 463 -12.00 -47.38 63.33
N TRP A 464 -13.08 -46.63 63.48
CA TRP A 464 -14.08 -46.87 64.52
C TRP A 464 -15.45 -46.54 63.93
N GLY A 465 -16.53 -46.92 64.61
CA GLY A 465 -17.89 -46.72 64.09
C GLY A 465 -18.85 -46.32 65.19
N LYS A 466 -20.03 -45.84 64.78
CA LYS A 466 -21.11 -45.29 65.61
C LYS A 466 -20.67 -44.00 66.36
N LYS A 467 -21.46 -42.94 66.31
CA LYS A 467 -22.93 -42.94 66.40
C LYS A 467 -23.54 -41.75 65.68
#